data_AF-A0A820G3U9-F1
#
_entry.id   AF-A0A820G3U9-F1
#
_cell.length_a   1.000
_cell.length_b   1.000
_cell.length_c   1.000
_cell.angle_alpha   90.00
_cell.angle_beta   90.00
_cell.angle_gamma   90.00
#
_symmetry.space_group_name_H-M   'P 1'
#
loop_
_entity.id
_entity.type
_entity.pdbx_description
1 polymer ?
#
loop_
_entity_poly.entity_id
_entity_poly.type
_entity_poly.pdbx_seq_one_letter_code
_entity_poly.pdbx_strand_id
1 'polypeptide(L)'
;VEYVVESTGLFTIIDKCQSHLQADVKKVLIAESSADAPMFVMGVNVHTYTENEIILSNASSTTNCLAPLVKVIHEKFDIIEGLMTTVHSYTAMQKTVDGPSKSVFN
;
A
#
# COMPACT_ATOMS: atom_id res chain seq x y z
N VAL A 1 -13.75 16.30 9.07
CA VAL A 1 -13.32 15.14 8.24
C VAL A 1 -12.94 14.06 9.21
N GLU A 2 -13.47 12.84 9.08
CA GLU A 2 -13.26 11.76 10.06
C GLU A 2 -12.21 10.74 9.59
N TYR A 3 -12.20 10.43 8.30
CA TYR A 3 -11.22 9.53 7.67
C TYR A 3 -10.50 10.30 6.57
N VAL A 4 -9.17 10.20 6.55
CA VAL A 4 -8.32 10.83 5.54
C VAL A 4 -7.73 9.75 4.64
N VAL A 5 -7.77 9.96 3.34
CA VAL A 5 -7.00 9.15 2.37
C VAL A 5 -5.75 9.92 2.00
N GLU A 6 -4.61 9.40 2.40
CA GLU A 6 -3.29 9.94 2.05
C GLU A 6 -2.82 9.31 0.73
N SER A 7 -2.99 10.06 -0.36
CA SER A 7 -2.72 9.61 -1.73
C SER A 7 -1.72 10.51 -2.48
N THR A 8 -0.88 11.25 -1.76
CA THR A 8 0.14 12.12 -2.37
C THR A 8 1.38 11.36 -2.82
N GLY A 9 1.62 10.16 -2.26
CA GLY A 9 2.84 9.38 -2.45
C GLY A 9 4.06 9.94 -1.69
N LEU A 10 3.90 10.98 -0.86
CA LEU A 10 4.99 11.63 -0.12
C LEU A 10 4.99 11.28 1.37
N PHE A 11 3.80 11.12 1.96
CA PHE A 11 3.59 10.77 3.36
C PHE A 11 3.18 9.30 3.48
N THR A 12 4.17 8.40 3.34
CA THR A 12 3.93 6.94 3.29
C THR A 12 4.37 6.19 4.54
N ILE A 13 4.84 6.91 5.57
CA ILE A 13 5.21 6.34 6.87
C ILE A 13 4.36 6.96 7.97
N ILE A 14 4.25 6.27 9.11
CA ILE A 14 3.43 6.69 10.25
C ILE A 14 3.78 8.11 10.67
N ASP A 15 5.06 8.39 10.92
CA ASP A 15 5.54 9.70 11.40
C ASP A 15 5.12 10.87 10.50
N LYS A 16 5.17 10.65 9.19
CA LYS A 16 4.78 11.64 8.18
C LYS A 16 3.27 11.87 8.15
N CYS A 17 2.49 10.83 8.39
CA CYS A 17 1.03 10.88 8.42
C CYS A 17 0.47 11.46 9.71
N GLN A 18 1.26 11.57 10.79
CA GLN A 18 0.83 12.17 12.06
C GLN A 18 0.26 13.58 11.88
N SER A 19 0.74 14.33 10.89
CA SER A 19 0.24 15.68 10.58
C SER A 19 -1.25 15.71 10.20
N HIS A 20 -1.80 14.60 9.71
CA HIS A 20 -3.23 14.47 9.40
C HIS A 20 -4.10 14.22 10.62
N LEU A 21 -3.53 13.78 11.75
CA LEU A 21 -4.27 13.47 12.98
C LEU A 21 -4.64 14.72 13.80
N GLN A 22 -4.83 15.86 13.14
CA GLN A 22 -5.28 17.09 13.77
C GLN A 22 -6.81 17.18 13.75
N ALA A 23 -7.38 17.84 14.78
CA ALA A 23 -8.82 18.02 14.96
C ALA A 23 -9.60 16.68 15.03
N ASP A 24 -10.66 16.50 14.22
CA ASP A 24 -11.62 15.40 14.29
C ASP A 24 -11.23 14.17 13.44
N VAL A 25 -10.00 14.10 12.94
CA VAL A 25 -9.53 12.97 12.12
C VAL A 25 -9.28 11.76 13.01
N LYS A 26 -10.03 10.69 12.77
CA LYS A 26 -9.93 9.43 13.52
C LYS A 26 -8.99 8.42 12.87
N LYS A 27 -8.86 8.45 11.53
CA LYS A 27 -8.09 7.47 10.78
C LYS A 27 -7.43 8.07 9.54
N VAL A 28 -6.27 7.53 9.18
CA VAL A 28 -5.57 7.84 7.93
C VAL A 28 -5.31 6.55 7.17
N LEU A 29 -5.74 6.50 5.92
CA LEU A 29 -5.50 5.41 4.99
C LEU A 29 -4.49 5.85 3.92
N ILE A 30 -3.30 5.28 3.95
CA ILE A 30 -2.25 5.49 2.95
C ILE A 30 -2.63 4.67 1.70
N ALA A 31 -2.73 5.32 0.55
CA ALA A 31 -3.10 4.70 -0.73
C ALA A 31 -1.90 4.05 -1.49
N GLU A 32 -0.86 3.68 -0.75
CA GLU A 32 0.41 3.10 -1.22
C GLU A 32 0.92 2.14 -0.13
N SER A 33 1.85 1.25 -0.47
CA SER A 33 2.62 0.48 0.52
C SER A 33 3.33 1.39 1.52
N SER A 34 3.30 0.99 2.80
CA SER A 34 4.00 1.68 3.88
C SER A 34 5.13 0.81 4.45
N ALA A 35 6.20 1.44 4.92
CA ALA A 35 7.33 0.75 5.53
C ALA A 35 7.06 0.34 6.98
N ASP A 36 6.18 1.06 7.68
CA ASP A 36 5.94 0.93 9.12
C ASP A 36 4.45 0.88 9.49
N ALA A 37 3.52 1.31 8.62
CA ALA A 37 2.09 1.18 8.86
C ALA A 37 1.58 -0.23 8.50
N PRO A 38 0.64 -0.80 9.29
CA PRO A 38 0.02 -2.07 8.97
C PRO A 38 -0.71 -2.01 7.62
N MET A 39 -0.46 -3.02 6.78
CA MET A 39 -1.00 -3.12 5.43
C MET A 39 -2.15 -4.12 5.34
N PHE A 40 -3.24 -3.69 4.71
CA PHE A 40 -4.43 -4.52 4.55
C PHE A 40 -4.79 -4.69 3.08
N VAL A 41 -5.17 -5.92 2.73
CA VAL A 41 -5.74 -6.28 1.44
C VAL A 41 -7.12 -6.89 1.69
N MET A 42 -8.13 -6.28 1.07
CA MET A 42 -9.51 -6.73 1.18
C MET A 42 -9.67 -8.18 0.72
N GLY A 43 -10.40 -8.99 1.48
CA GLY A 43 -10.58 -10.42 1.22
C GLY A 43 -9.39 -11.32 1.60
N VAL A 44 -8.23 -10.74 1.92
CA VAL A 44 -7.04 -11.49 2.35
C VAL A 44 -6.91 -11.43 3.87
N ASN A 45 -6.52 -10.26 4.42
CA ASN A 45 -6.21 -10.07 5.85
C ASN A 45 -7.01 -8.94 6.51
N VAL A 46 -7.97 -8.31 5.85
CA VAL A 46 -8.77 -7.22 6.48
C VAL A 46 -9.46 -7.62 7.80
N HIS A 47 -9.74 -8.91 8.00
CA HIS A 47 -10.32 -9.43 9.24
C HIS A 47 -9.37 -9.32 10.45
N THR A 48 -8.08 -9.06 10.24
CA THR A 48 -7.11 -8.84 11.32
C THR A 48 -7.00 -7.37 11.72
N TYR A 49 -7.69 -6.46 11.03
CA TYR A 49 -7.76 -5.05 11.40
C TYR A 49 -8.43 -4.89 12.76
N THR A 50 -7.88 -4.03 13.61
CA THR A 50 -8.48 -3.66 14.89
C THR A 50 -8.75 -2.14 14.93
N GLU A 51 -9.47 -1.66 15.94
CA GLU A 51 -9.72 -0.23 16.06
C GLU A 51 -8.47 0.56 16.49
N ASN A 52 -7.39 -0.11 16.89
CA ASN A 52 -6.16 0.53 17.36
C ASN A 52 -5.27 1.03 16.21
N GLU A 53 -5.40 0.50 14.99
CA GLU A 53 -4.63 0.94 13.84
C GLU A 53 -5.16 2.28 13.32
N ILE A 54 -4.61 3.40 13.81
CA ILE A 54 -5.04 4.75 13.45
C ILE A 54 -4.57 5.15 12.05
N ILE A 55 -3.31 4.83 11.72
CA ILE A 55 -2.71 5.03 10.41
C ILE A 55 -2.45 3.65 9.83
N LEU A 56 -3.03 3.38 8.67
CA LEU A 56 -2.93 2.10 7.98
C LEU A 56 -2.71 2.29 6.48
N SER A 57 -2.27 1.25 5.80
CA SER A 57 -2.02 1.27 4.36
C SER A 57 -2.92 0.28 3.63
N ASN A 58 -3.42 0.69 2.46
CA ASN A 58 -4.16 -0.17 1.55
C ASN A 58 -3.23 -0.99 0.61
N ALA A 59 -1.94 -1.07 0.94
CA ALA A 59 -0.88 -1.68 0.13
C ALA A 59 -0.80 -1.09 -1.30
N SER A 60 -0.04 -1.74 -2.19
CA SER A 60 0.09 -1.35 -3.60
C SER A 60 -0.98 -2.00 -4.49
N SER A 61 -1.15 -1.47 -5.72
CA SER A 61 -2.01 -2.07 -6.76
C SER A 61 -1.59 -3.51 -7.09
N THR A 62 -0.28 -3.75 -7.21
CA THR A 62 0.28 -5.07 -7.52
C THR A 62 0.05 -6.05 -6.37
N THR A 63 0.21 -5.60 -5.11
CA THR A 63 -0.08 -6.44 -3.93
C THR A 63 -1.56 -6.82 -3.87
N ASN A 64 -2.47 -5.87 -4.12
CA ASN A 64 -3.90 -6.13 -4.17
C ASN A 64 -4.30 -7.09 -5.31
N CYS A 65 -3.57 -7.08 -6.43
CA CYS A 65 -3.78 -8.03 -7.53
C CYS A 65 -3.30 -9.44 -7.14
N LEU A 66 -2.10 -9.56 -6.59
CA LEU A 66 -1.46 -10.85 -6.34
C LEU A 66 -2.00 -11.57 -5.11
N ALA A 67 -2.19 -10.85 -3.99
CA ALA A 67 -2.45 -11.49 -2.70
C ALA A 67 -3.74 -12.34 -2.66
N PRO A 68 -4.87 -11.93 -3.26
CA PRO A 68 -6.07 -12.78 -3.34
C PRO A 68 -5.83 -14.07 -4.13
N LEU A 69 -5.06 -14.00 -5.23
CA LEU A 69 -4.71 -15.18 -6.03
C LEU A 69 -3.82 -16.14 -5.24
N VAL A 70 -2.77 -15.59 -4.60
CA VAL A 70 -1.84 -16.35 -3.75
C VAL A 70 -2.59 -17.04 -2.62
N LYS A 71 -3.53 -16.35 -1.96
CA LYS A 71 -4.36 -16.94 -0.89
C LYS A 71 -5.09 -18.19 -1.37
N VAL A 72 -5.83 -18.09 -2.48
CA VAL A 72 -6.61 -19.22 -3.01
C VAL A 72 -5.70 -20.38 -3.41
N ILE A 73 -4.59 -20.12 -4.10
CA ILE A 73 -3.68 -21.17 -4.54
C ILE A 73 -2.97 -21.82 -3.35
N HIS A 74 -2.47 -21.02 -2.41
CA HIS A 74 -1.75 -21.53 -1.24
C HIS A 74 -2.65 -22.35 -0.32
N GLU A 75 -3.87 -21.90 -0.04
CA GLU A 75 -4.83 -22.66 0.78
C GLU A 75 -5.24 -24.00 0.16
N LYS A 76 -5.13 -24.14 -1.18
CA LYS A 76 -5.51 -25.37 -1.90
C LYS A 76 -4.34 -26.29 -2.19
N PHE A 77 -3.15 -25.73 -2.44
CA PHE A 77 -2.03 -26.46 -3.02
C PHE A 77 -0.71 -26.26 -2.29
N ASP A 78 -0.67 -25.43 -1.24
CA ASP A 78 0.51 -25.13 -0.43
C ASP A 78 1.73 -24.67 -1.25
N ILE A 79 1.73 -23.37 -1.60
CA ILE A 79 2.86 -22.75 -2.31
C ILE A 79 4.14 -22.81 -1.46
N ILE A 80 5.17 -23.48 -1.98
CA ILE A 80 6.52 -23.57 -1.37
C ILE A 80 7.35 -22.31 -1.70
N GLU A 81 7.36 -21.89 -2.96
CA GLU A 81 8.07 -20.72 -3.45
C GLU A 81 7.37 -20.12 -4.67
N GLY A 82 7.63 -18.84 -4.95
CA GLY A 82 7.03 -18.15 -6.09
C GLY A 82 7.81 -16.91 -6.50
N LEU A 83 7.90 -16.68 -7.80
CA LEU A 83 8.45 -15.47 -8.40
C LEU A 83 7.34 -14.76 -9.17
N MET A 84 7.23 -13.45 -8.99
CA MET A 84 6.23 -12.63 -9.66
C MET A 84 6.93 -11.60 -10.55
N THR A 85 6.42 -11.44 -11.77
CA THR A 85 6.70 -10.29 -12.62
C THR A 85 5.38 -9.58 -12.91
N THR A 86 5.36 -8.26 -12.77
CA THR A 86 4.21 -7.43 -13.12
C THR A 86 4.57 -6.63 -14.37
N VAL A 87 3.79 -6.80 -15.43
CA VAL A 87 3.86 -5.93 -16.61
C VAL A 87 2.93 -4.76 -16.32
N HIS A 88 3.52 -3.67 -15.79
CA HIS A 88 2.77 -2.54 -15.27
C HIS A 88 2.73 -1.39 -16.28
N SER A 89 1.58 -0.72 -16.40
CA SER A 89 1.46 0.51 -17.18
C SER A 89 2.27 1.65 -16.57
N TYR A 90 2.56 2.70 -17.35
CA TYR A 90 3.30 3.83 -16.81
C TYR A 90 2.49 4.60 -15.75
N THR A 91 3.17 5.27 -14.82
CA THR A 91 2.55 6.09 -13.76
C THR A 91 3.06 7.54 -13.80
N ALA A 92 2.45 8.40 -12.97
CA ALA A 92 2.82 9.81 -12.86
C ALA A 92 4.28 10.06 -12.40
N MET A 93 4.94 9.05 -11.82
CA MET A 93 6.34 9.18 -11.41
C MET A 93 7.33 9.12 -12.59
N GLN A 94 6.92 8.51 -13.70
CA GLN A 94 7.75 8.40 -14.91
C GLN A 94 7.81 9.73 -15.67
N LYS A 95 8.68 9.78 -16.68
CA LYS A 95 8.95 10.98 -17.48
C LYS A 95 8.52 10.74 -18.92
N THR A 96 8.02 11.77 -19.58
CA THR A 96 7.59 11.72 -20.98
C THR A 96 8.77 11.61 -21.95
N VAL A 97 9.92 12.16 -21.55
CA VAL A 97 11.20 12.10 -22.23
C VAL A 97 12.30 11.80 -21.21
N ASP A 98 13.47 11.41 -21.68
CA ASP A 98 14.61 11.08 -20.81
C ASP A 98 14.97 12.26 -19.89
N GLY A 99 15.11 11.97 -18.60
CA GLY A 99 15.38 12.96 -17.58
C GLY A 99 15.77 12.34 -16.25
N PRO A 100 16.31 13.13 -15.31
CA PRO A 100 16.77 12.63 -14.03
C PRO A 100 15.61 12.04 -13.22
N SER A 101 15.84 10.86 -12.64
CA SER A 101 14.91 10.19 -11.73
C SER A 101 15.58 9.99 -10.37
N LYS A 102 14.88 10.36 -9.29
CA LYS A 102 15.35 10.14 -7.91
C LYS A 102 15.24 8.68 -7.46
N SER A 103 14.46 7.86 -8.16
CA SER A 103 14.04 6.55 -7.68
C SER A 103 14.63 5.34 -8.43
N VAL A 104 15.26 5.53 -9.60
CA VAL A 104 15.58 4.38 -10.50
C VAL A 104 17.00 4.39 -11.09
N PHE A 105 17.87 5.34 -10.75
CA PHE A 105 19.26 5.30 -11.21
C PHE A 105 20.20 5.44 -10.01
N ASN A 106 20.95 4.36 -9.72
CA ASN A 106 22.15 4.40 -8.89
C ASN A 106 23.30 4.99 -9.70
#